data_AF-A0A965N0E8-F1
#
_entry.id   AF-A0A965N0E8-F1
#
_cell.length_a   1.000
_cell.length_b   1.000
_cell.length_c   1.000
_cell.angle_alpha   90.00
_cell.angle_beta   90.00
_cell.angle_gamma   90.00
#
_symmetry.space_group_name_H-M   'P 1'
#
loop_
_entity.id
_entity.type
_entity.pdbx_description
1 polymer ?
#
loop_
_entity_poly.entity_id
_entity_poly.type
_entity_poly.pdbx_seq_one_letter_code
_entity_poly.pdbx_strand_id
1 'polypeptide(L)'
;MKKTLGKRYTEVESSEWLTQRLAKLEIHTYEEFAYLVGIDRGTISRYFRHERRPSIDVVAPLCEVLQVSPETLLIVLGALDKR
;
A
#
# COMPACT_ATOMS: atom_id res chain seq x y z
N MET A 1 1.78 25.08 -19.35
CA MET A 1 0.98 24.47 -18.26
C MET A 1 1.89 24.20 -17.08
N LYS A 2 1.69 24.88 -15.93
CA LYS A 2 2.39 24.51 -14.70
C LYS A 2 1.79 23.18 -14.24
N LYS A 3 2.58 22.12 -14.26
CA LYS A 3 2.22 20.82 -13.67
C LYS A 3 2.07 21.10 -12.17
N THR A 4 0.83 21.14 -11.66
CA THR A 4 0.60 21.13 -10.21
C THR A 4 1.29 19.88 -9.70
N LEU A 5 2.37 20.03 -8.94
CA LEU A 5 3.04 18.88 -8.32
C LEU A 5 2.00 18.26 -7.38
N GLY A 6 1.46 17.12 -7.77
CA GLY A 6 0.48 16.42 -6.95
C GLY A 6 1.11 16.06 -5.59
N LYS A 7 0.30 16.07 -4.54
CA LYS A 7 0.78 15.72 -3.21
C LYS A 7 0.86 14.19 -3.14
N ARG A 8 2.08 13.63 -3.08
CA ARG A 8 2.28 12.19 -2.87
C ARG A 8 1.93 11.80 -1.44
N TYR A 9 1.59 10.53 -1.23
CA TYR A 9 1.60 9.96 0.13
C TYR A 9 3.04 9.99 0.67
N THR A 10 3.21 10.29 1.95
CA THR A 10 4.46 10.04 2.67
C THR A 10 4.49 8.61 3.21
N GLU A 11 5.66 8.14 3.64
CA GLU A 11 5.82 6.83 4.30
C GLU A 11 4.95 6.70 5.56
N VAL A 12 4.83 7.80 6.33
CA VAL A 12 3.98 7.89 7.52
C VAL A 12 2.51 7.77 7.13
N GLU A 13 2.05 8.57 6.17
CA GLU A 13 0.66 8.52 5.70
C GLU A 13 0.30 7.14 5.11
N SER A 14 1.26 6.47 4.47
CA SER A 14 1.08 5.13 3.90
C SER A 14 0.92 4.06 4.98
N SER A 15 1.74 4.16 6.03
CA SER A 15 1.71 3.25 7.19
C SER A 15 0.43 3.44 8.02
N GLU A 16 0.00 4.69 8.20
CA GLU A 16 -1.25 5.03 8.87
C GLU A 16 -2.46 4.53 8.06
N TRP A 17 -2.47 4.77 6.74
CA TRP A 17 -3.52 4.28 5.86
C TRP A 17 -3.64 2.76 5.94
N LEU A 18 -2.51 2.05 5.92
CA LEU A 18 -2.51 0.60 5.99
C LEU A 18 -3.10 0.10 7.30
N THR A 19 -2.66 0.67 8.44
CA THR A 19 -3.22 0.33 9.76
C THR A 19 -4.73 0.52 9.80
N GLN A 20 -5.23 1.66 9.31
CA GLN A 20 -6.66 1.94 9.24
C GLN A 20 -7.40 0.99 8.29
N ARG A 21 -6.78 0.61 7.16
CA ARG A 21 -7.38 -0.30 6.20
C ARG A 21 -7.50 -1.71 6.75
N LEU A 22 -6.45 -2.23 7.40
CA LEU A 22 -6.47 -3.53 8.05
C LEU A 22 -7.54 -3.59 9.14
N ALA A 23 -7.64 -2.55 9.97
CA ALA A 23 -8.70 -2.47 10.98
C ALA A 23 -10.12 -2.52 10.37
N LYS A 24 -10.35 -1.86 9.22
CA LYS A 24 -11.64 -1.91 8.50
C LYS A 24 -11.95 -3.27 7.87
N LEU A 25 -10.93 -4.07 7.60
CA LEU A 25 -11.03 -5.41 7.01
C LEU A 25 -11.01 -6.51 8.07
N GLU A 26 -11.02 -6.13 9.35
CA GLU A 26 -10.89 -7.05 10.49
C GLU A 26 -9.62 -7.91 10.44
N ILE A 27 -8.56 -7.37 9.82
CA ILE A 27 -7.22 -7.96 9.83
C ILE A 27 -6.48 -7.35 11.02
N HIS A 28 -6.19 -8.17 12.02
CA HIS A 28 -5.77 -7.67 13.34
C HIS A 28 -4.27 -7.53 13.48
N THR A 29 -3.49 -8.22 12.65
CA THR A 29 -2.02 -8.17 12.73
C THR A 29 -1.37 -8.00 11.37
N TYR A 30 -0.16 -7.45 11.40
CA TYR A 30 0.66 -7.30 10.20
C TYR A 30 1.17 -8.65 9.67
N GLU A 31 1.33 -9.63 10.57
CA GLU A 31 1.70 -11.00 10.21
C GLU A 31 0.56 -11.71 9.47
N GLU A 32 -0.67 -11.58 9.96
CA GLU A 32 -1.87 -12.07 9.30
C GLU A 32 -2.03 -11.44 7.91
N PHE A 33 -1.87 -10.12 7.79
CA PHE A 33 -1.88 -9.44 6.50
C PHE A 33 -0.83 -10.02 5.54
N ALA A 34 0.41 -10.19 6.00
CA ALA A 34 1.49 -10.75 5.21
C ALA A 34 1.19 -12.17 4.73
N TYR A 35 0.64 -13.00 5.62
CA TYR A 35 0.17 -14.34 5.30
C TYR A 35 -0.93 -14.35 4.23
N LEU A 36 -1.95 -13.50 4.36
CA LEU A 36 -3.07 -13.40 3.41
C LEU A 36 -2.61 -12.96 2.01
N VAL A 37 -1.64 -12.05 1.94
CA VAL A 37 -1.06 -11.60 0.66
C VAL A 37 -0.11 -12.65 0.08
N GLY A 38 0.43 -13.55 0.90
CA GLY A 38 1.42 -14.53 0.49
C GLY A 38 2.83 -13.95 0.31
N ILE A 39 3.17 -12.88 1.05
CA ILE A 39 4.45 -12.17 0.93
C ILE A 39 5.07 -11.95 2.31
N ASP A 40 6.39 -12.07 2.41
CA ASP A 40 7.13 -11.77 3.63
C ASP A 40 6.81 -10.37 4.19
N ARG A 41 6.60 -10.31 5.51
CA ARG A 41 6.31 -9.10 6.28
C ARG A 41 7.34 -7.99 6.04
N GLY A 42 8.63 -8.34 6.01
CA GLY A 42 9.69 -7.36 5.78
C GLY A 42 9.60 -6.72 4.39
N THR A 43 9.17 -7.51 3.41
CA THR A 43 8.96 -7.07 2.03
C THR A 43 7.76 -6.13 1.90
N ILE A 44 6.62 -6.47 2.50
CA ILE A 44 5.46 -5.57 2.56
C ILE A 44 5.84 -4.26 3.26
N SER A 45 6.57 -4.35 4.37
CA SER A 45 7.01 -3.19 5.14
C SER A 45 7.85 -2.21 4.31
N ARG A 46 8.77 -2.74 3.48
CA ARG A 46 9.55 -1.93 2.53
C ARG A 46 8.69 -1.24 1.47
N TYR A 47 7.56 -1.84 1.07
CA TYR A 47 6.64 -1.20 0.12
C TYR A 47 5.96 0.03 0.73
N PHE A 48 5.43 -0.09 1.95
CA PHE A 48 4.72 1.02 2.61
C PHE A 48 5.64 2.08 3.21
N ARG A 49 6.92 1.76 3.43
CA ARG A 49 7.99 2.74 3.66
C ARG A 49 8.61 3.30 2.38
N HIS A 50 8.09 2.95 1.21
CA HIS A 50 8.55 3.43 -0.10
C HIS A 50 10.01 3.09 -0.44
N GLU A 51 10.67 2.25 0.35
CA GLU A 51 12.03 1.73 0.16
C GLU A 51 12.11 0.76 -1.03
N ARG A 52 10.98 0.14 -1.38
CA ARG A 52 10.87 -0.79 -2.51
C ARG A 52 9.55 -0.62 -3.25
N ARG A 53 9.55 -0.90 -4.55
CA ARG A 53 8.32 -1.01 -5.35
C ARG A 53 7.90 -2.48 -5.49
N PRO A 54 6.59 -2.80 -5.34
CA PRO A 54 6.10 -4.13 -5.66
C PRO A 54 6.28 -4.42 -7.16
N SER A 55 6.58 -5.66 -7.51
CA SER A 55 6.52 -6.13 -8.91
C SER A 55 5.06 -6.22 -9.36
N ILE A 56 4.83 -6.35 -10.67
CA ILE A 56 3.48 -6.47 -11.23
C ILE A 56 2.70 -7.64 -10.63
N ASP A 57 3.37 -8.78 -10.39
CA ASP A 57 2.77 -9.99 -9.82
C ASP A 57 2.35 -9.83 -8.35
N VAL A 58 2.90 -8.83 -7.66
CA VAL A 58 2.59 -8.52 -6.25
C VAL A 58 1.42 -7.53 -6.13
N VAL A 59 1.17 -6.72 -7.17
CA VAL A 59 0.12 -5.70 -7.14
C VAL A 59 -1.25 -6.35 -6.98
N ALA A 60 -1.55 -7.42 -7.72
CA ALA A 60 -2.84 -8.09 -7.68
C ALA A 60 -3.18 -8.68 -6.30
N PRO A 61 -2.32 -9.52 -5.67
CA PRO A 61 -2.56 -10.01 -4.31
C PRO A 61 -2.77 -8.91 -3.26
N LEU A 62 -1.98 -7.82 -3.34
CA LEU A 62 -2.17 -6.68 -2.44
C LEU A 62 -3.54 -6.02 -2.65
N CYS A 63 -3.96 -5.83 -3.89
CA CYS A 63 -5.26 -5.23 -4.21
C CYS A 63 -6.43 -6.09 -3.73
N GLU A 64 -6.33 -7.41 -3.90
CA GLU A 64 -7.36 -8.38 -3.49
C GLU A 64 -7.54 -8.38 -1.97
N VAL A 65 -6.45 -8.56 -1.21
CA VAL A 65 -6.50 -8.60 0.26
C VAL A 65 -6.91 -7.25 0.83
N LEU A 66 -6.37 -6.14 0.30
CA LEU A 66 -6.76 -4.79 0.75
C LEU A 66 -8.12 -4.36 0.20
N GLN A 67 -8.74 -5.13 -0.69
CA GLN A 67 -9.99 -4.81 -1.38
C GLN A 67 -9.99 -3.40 -1.99
N VAL A 68 -8.92 -3.04 -2.71
CA VAL A 68 -8.77 -1.72 -3.35
C VAL A 68 -8.43 -1.86 -4.83
N SER A 69 -8.65 -0.78 -5.58
CA SER A 69 -8.17 -0.71 -6.96
C SER A 69 -6.64 -0.60 -7.03
N PRO A 70 -6.02 -1.02 -8.14
CA PRO A 70 -4.60 -0.77 -8.39
C PRO A 70 -4.24 0.72 -8.32
N GLU A 71 -5.11 1.61 -8.80
CA GLU A 71 -4.89 3.06 -8.71
C GLU A 71 -4.77 3.49 -7.24
N THR A 72 -5.71 3.08 -6.39
CA THR A 72 -5.68 3.38 -4.95
C THR A 72 -4.40 2.87 -4.29
N LEU A 73 -4.01 1.63 -4.59
CA LEU A 73 -2.78 1.05 -4.04
C LEU A 73 -1.56 1.88 -4.47
N LEU A 74 -1.45 2.22 -5.76
CA LEU A 74 -0.32 2.99 -6.28
C LEU A 74 -0.28 4.42 -5.71
N ILE A 75 -1.43 5.05 -5.46
CA ILE A 75 -1.50 6.36 -4.77
C ILE A 75 -0.94 6.23 -3.34
N VAL A 76 -1.41 5.24 -2.58
CA VAL A 76 -0.98 5.03 -1.19
C VAL A 76 0.49 4.66 -1.12
N LEU A 77 1.01 3.88 -2.05
CA LEU A 77 2.45 3.57 -2.12
C LEU A 77 3.29 4.76 -2.61
N GLY A 78 2.71 5.93 -2.84
CA GLY A 78 3.42 7.12 -3.35
C GLY A 78 3.86 6.98 -4.82
N ALA A 79 3.41 5.95 -5.53
CA ALA A 79 3.69 5.73 -6.95
C ALA A 79 2.78 6.59 -7.86
N LEU A 80 1.63 7.07 -7.37
CA LEU A 80 0.78 8.08 -8.01
C LEU A 80 0.50 9.26 -7.08
N ASP A 81 0.13 10.40 -7.68
CA ASP A 81 -0.26 11.61 -6.95
C ASP A 81 -1.66 11.46 -6.33
N LYS A 82 -1.91 12.10 -5.18
CA LYS A 82 -3.27 12.29 -4.67
C LYS A 82 -4.07 13.12 -5.68
N ARG A 83 -5.34 12.79 -5.85
CA ARG A 83 -6.31 13.62 -6.57
C ARG A 83 -6.71 14.84 -5.73
#